data_AF-A0A9W8TT76-F1
#
_entry.id   AF-A0A9W8TT76-F1
#
_cell.length_a   1.000
_cell.length_b   1.000
_cell.length_c   1.000
_cell.angle_alpha   90.00
_cell.angle_beta   90.00
_cell.angle_gamma   90.00
#
_symmetry.space_group_name_H-M   'P 1'
#
loop_
_entity.id
_entity.type
_entity.pdbx_description
1 polymer ?
#
loop_
_entity_poly.entity_id
_entity_poly.type
_entity_poly.pdbx_seq_one_letter_code
_entity_poly.pdbx_strand_id
1 'polypeptide(L)'
;MADFRSQLLRIATSLVRTHGFTREALSRSVLELPAGKAHSEPLSDGAVSSLFGIGEYARKSLIEAWLNEGIIQMASKPSSSLSHVLHTRLNYNEPVLPYLPEAFALLASPERGLPPLDPRPALKHAARIADEASYISGDISSQLSWYTHRASLAVMYSCAELHQLTSPETAHAFLDSLLTGSSAFEKSLDEVHLFSGYVLQSWTGILRSRGIL
;
A
#
# COMPACT_ATOMS: atom_id res chain seq x y z
N MET A 1 11.79 -23.15 -5.20
CA MET A 1 11.16 -22.22 -6.17
C MET A 1 10.52 -21.01 -5.48
N ALA A 2 9.79 -21.18 -4.37
CA ALA A 2 9.18 -20.07 -3.62
C ALA A 2 10.19 -19.00 -3.15
N ASP A 3 11.37 -19.41 -2.66
CA ASP A 3 12.41 -18.50 -2.20
C ASP A 3 12.98 -17.60 -3.32
N PHE A 4 13.22 -18.17 -4.50
CA PHE A 4 13.69 -17.42 -5.67
C PHE A 4 12.67 -16.39 -6.16
N ARG A 5 11.40 -16.76 -6.28
CA ARG A 5 10.31 -15.84 -6.64
C ARG A 5 10.23 -14.66 -5.66
N SER A 6 10.28 -14.94 -4.36
CA SER A 6 10.21 -13.90 -3.32
C SER A 6 11.42 -12.97 -3.38
N GLN A 7 12.62 -13.50 -3.64
CA GLN A 7 13.82 -12.68 -3.83
C GLN A 7 13.68 -11.74 -5.03
N LEU A 8 13.20 -12.24 -6.17
CA LEU A 8 12.97 -11.42 -7.36
C LEU A 8 11.91 -10.34 -7.13
N LEU A 9 10.81 -10.67 -6.46
CA LEU A 9 9.79 -9.69 -6.10
C LEU A 9 10.36 -8.57 -5.22
N ARG A 10 11.16 -8.91 -4.20
CA ARG A 10 11.82 -7.92 -3.34
C ARG A 10 12.78 -7.02 -4.10
N ILE A 11 13.50 -7.56 -5.07
CA ILE A 11 14.36 -6.73 -5.95
C ILE A 11 13.49 -5.83 -6.82
N ALA A 12 12.42 -6.37 -7.41
CA ALA A 12 11.51 -5.64 -8.28
C ALA A 12 10.83 -4.45 -7.58
N THR A 13 10.57 -4.50 -6.27
CA THR A 13 9.99 -3.35 -5.54
C THR A 13 10.83 -2.08 -5.67
N SER A 14 12.17 -2.22 -5.69
CA SER A 14 13.09 -1.09 -5.89
C SER A 14 13.06 -0.53 -7.33
N LEU A 15 12.78 -1.40 -8.31
CA LEU A 15 12.71 -1.04 -9.73
C LEU A 15 11.42 -0.29 -10.09
N VAL A 16 10.40 -0.33 -9.22
CA VAL A 16 9.14 0.42 -9.41
C VAL A 16 9.40 1.92 -9.56
N ARG A 17 10.43 2.47 -8.89
CA ARG A 17 10.81 3.89 -9.00
C ARG A 17 11.08 4.33 -10.44
N THR A 18 11.59 3.44 -11.27
CA THR A 18 12.02 3.74 -12.64
C THR A 18 11.12 3.12 -13.70
N HIS A 19 10.47 2.00 -13.40
CA HIS A 19 9.69 1.22 -14.38
C HIS A 19 8.20 1.11 -14.02
N GLY A 20 7.76 1.70 -12.89
CA GLY A 20 6.40 1.56 -12.38
C GLY A 20 6.03 0.12 -11.98
N PHE A 21 4.75 -0.11 -11.68
CA PHE A 21 4.23 -1.43 -11.33
C PHE A 21 3.94 -2.27 -12.59
N THR A 22 5.00 -2.59 -13.33
CA THR A 22 4.92 -3.20 -14.67
C THR A 22 5.54 -4.59 -14.72
N ARG A 23 5.21 -5.34 -15.78
CA ARG A 23 5.85 -6.62 -16.09
C ARG A 23 7.34 -6.45 -16.43
N GLU A 24 7.73 -5.28 -16.94
CA GLU A 24 9.13 -4.93 -17.20
C GLU A 24 9.95 -4.83 -15.91
N ALA A 25 9.39 -4.21 -14.86
CA ALA A 25 10.05 -4.16 -13.54
C ALA A 25 10.33 -5.58 -13.00
N LEU A 26 9.38 -6.50 -13.16
CA LEU A 26 9.56 -7.91 -12.81
C LEU A 26 10.61 -8.60 -13.69
N SER A 27 10.55 -8.36 -15.00
CA SER A 27 11.46 -8.96 -15.98
C SER A 27 12.91 -8.59 -15.69
N ARG A 28 13.18 -7.33 -15.33
CA ARG A 28 14.52 -6.82 -15.01
C ARG A 28 15.07 -7.23 -13.66
N SER A 29 14.24 -7.75 -12.74
CA SER A 29 14.69 -8.12 -11.40
C SER A 29 15.82 -9.15 -11.37
N VAL A 30 15.95 -10.00 -12.40
CA VAL A 30 17.04 -10.98 -12.51
C VAL A 30 18.40 -10.36 -12.84
N LEU A 31 18.40 -9.14 -13.40
CA LEU A 31 19.63 -8.40 -13.71
C LEU A 31 20.29 -7.86 -12.45
N GLU A 32 19.48 -7.56 -11.43
CA GLU A 32 19.90 -6.96 -10.15
C GLU A 32 20.12 -8.01 -9.04
N LEU A 33 20.20 -9.29 -9.40
CA LEU A 33 20.58 -10.35 -8.45
C LEU A 33 22.04 -10.16 -8.01
N PRO A 34 22.42 -10.70 -6.83
CA PRO A 34 23.81 -10.66 -6.37
C PRO A 34 24.79 -11.25 -7.40
N ALA A 35 26.03 -10.74 -7.38
CA ALA A 35 27.11 -11.19 -8.28
C ALA A 35 27.22 -12.73 -8.31
N GLY A 36 27.32 -13.29 -9.52
CA GLY A 36 27.32 -14.73 -9.76
C GLY A 36 25.93 -15.38 -9.90
N LYS A 37 24.85 -14.64 -9.61
CA LYS A 37 23.45 -15.06 -9.88
C LYS A 37 22.71 -14.12 -10.83
N ALA A 38 23.25 -12.94 -11.09
CA ALA A 38 22.71 -12.00 -12.08
C ALA A 38 22.66 -12.63 -13.47
N HIS A 39 21.52 -12.47 -14.13
CA HIS A 39 21.35 -12.84 -15.52
C HIS A 39 21.87 -11.72 -16.43
N SER A 40 22.29 -12.06 -17.65
CA SER A 40 22.72 -11.08 -18.66
C SER A 40 21.55 -10.42 -19.39
N GLU A 41 20.39 -11.08 -19.39
CA GLU A 41 19.20 -10.64 -20.11
C GLU A 41 17.96 -10.68 -19.19
N PRO A 42 16.97 -9.79 -19.41
CA PRO A 42 15.71 -9.81 -18.68
C PRO A 42 14.94 -11.13 -18.88
N LEU A 43 14.02 -11.44 -17.96
CA LEU A 43 13.12 -12.58 -18.13
C LEU A 43 12.21 -12.40 -19.35
N SER A 44 12.00 -13.48 -20.11
CA SER A 44 10.97 -13.50 -21.15
C SER A 44 9.57 -13.32 -20.56
N ASP A 45 8.61 -12.86 -21.36
CA ASP A 45 7.23 -12.65 -20.90
C ASP A 45 6.59 -13.96 -20.39
N GLY A 46 6.91 -15.09 -21.03
CA GLY A 46 6.51 -16.42 -20.56
C GLY A 46 7.05 -16.73 -19.16
N ALA A 47 8.32 -16.41 -18.89
CA ALA A 47 8.92 -16.63 -17.57
C ALA A 47 8.32 -15.70 -16.51
N VAL A 48 8.04 -14.43 -16.84
CA VAL A 48 7.30 -13.51 -15.96
C VAL A 48 5.93 -14.09 -15.62
N SER A 49 5.20 -14.61 -16.61
CA SER A 49 3.90 -15.25 -16.42
C SER A 49 3.98 -16.47 -15.50
N SER A 50 4.97 -17.34 -15.70
CA SER A 50 5.17 -18.54 -14.88
C SER A 50 5.55 -18.24 -13.44
N LEU A 51 6.35 -17.19 -13.19
CA LEU A 51 6.84 -16.86 -11.86
C LEU A 51 5.85 -15.98 -11.06
N PHE A 52 5.20 -15.03 -11.71
CA PHE A 52 4.45 -13.97 -11.02
C PHE A 52 2.96 -13.97 -11.35
N GLY A 53 2.52 -14.73 -12.36
CA GLY A 53 1.12 -14.81 -12.79
C GLY A 53 0.88 -14.20 -14.17
N ILE A 54 -0.22 -14.60 -14.79
CA ILE A 54 -0.54 -14.23 -16.17
C ILE A 54 -1.09 -12.79 -16.22
N GLY A 55 -0.66 -12.01 -17.21
CA GLY A 55 -1.19 -10.65 -17.44
C GLY A 55 -1.07 -9.75 -16.21
N GLU A 56 -2.21 -9.19 -15.80
CA GLU A 56 -2.32 -8.27 -14.65
C GLU A 56 -2.01 -8.93 -13.29
N TYR A 57 -2.12 -10.26 -13.15
CA TYR A 57 -1.79 -10.96 -11.90
C TYR A 57 -0.30 -10.83 -11.53
N ALA A 58 0.59 -10.72 -12.52
CA ALA A 58 2.00 -10.41 -12.28
C ALA A 58 2.14 -9.02 -11.65
N ARG A 59 1.46 -8.02 -12.21
CA ARG A 59 1.50 -6.64 -11.71
C ARG A 59 0.90 -6.54 -10.32
N LYS A 60 -0.24 -7.19 -10.06
CA LYS A 60 -0.83 -7.31 -8.72
C LYS A 60 0.15 -7.95 -7.72
N SER A 61 0.86 -9.01 -8.11
CA SER A 61 1.89 -9.63 -7.25
C SER A 61 3.03 -8.67 -6.90
N LEU A 62 3.46 -7.82 -7.84
CA LEU A 62 4.46 -6.78 -7.57
C LEU A 62 3.93 -5.72 -6.61
N ILE A 63 2.68 -5.28 -6.80
CA ILE A 63 2.05 -4.29 -5.90
C ILE A 63 1.94 -4.87 -4.48
N GLU A 64 1.47 -6.11 -4.33
CA GLU A 64 1.42 -6.78 -3.03
C GLU A 64 2.80 -6.91 -2.36
N ALA A 65 3.83 -7.25 -3.14
CA ALA A 65 5.20 -7.32 -2.63
C ALA A 65 5.70 -5.94 -2.16
N TRP A 66 5.40 -4.89 -2.92
CA TRP A 66 5.77 -3.52 -2.56
C TRP A 66 5.03 -3.03 -1.30
N LEU A 67 3.73 -3.35 -1.17
CA LEU A 67 2.96 -3.05 0.04
C LEU A 67 3.51 -3.77 1.28
N ASN A 68 3.91 -5.03 1.13
CA ASN A 68 4.55 -5.81 2.20
C ASN A 68 5.90 -5.20 2.61
N GLU A 69 6.72 -4.80 1.64
CA GLU A 69 7.99 -4.14 1.92
C GLU A 69 7.77 -2.82 2.67
N GLY A 70 6.74 -2.04 2.32
CA GLY A 70 6.38 -0.84 3.07
C GLY A 70 6.06 -1.09 4.55
N ILE A 71 5.44 -2.23 4.88
CA ILE A 71 5.19 -2.67 6.27
C ILE A 71 6.51 -3.06 6.94
N ILE A 72 7.38 -3.80 6.25
CA ILE A 72 8.71 -4.16 6.77
C ILE A 72 9.54 -2.90 7.08
N GLN A 73 9.46 -1.87 6.22
CA GLN A 73 10.14 -0.60 6.42
C GLN A 73 9.64 0.15 7.66
N MET A 74 8.35 0.07 8.01
CA MET A 74 7.83 0.62 9.27
C MET A 74 8.56 0.02 10.48
N ALA A 75 8.81 -1.29 10.47
CA ALA A 75 9.49 -2.00 11.55
C ALA A 75 11.03 -1.82 11.56
N SER A 76 11.62 -1.31 10.47
CA SER A 76 13.08 -1.17 10.34
C SER A 76 13.69 -0.17 11.32
N LYS A 77 12.90 0.81 11.78
CA LYS A 77 13.27 1.82 12.78
C LYS A 77 12.19 1.86 13.85
N PRO A 78 12.26 0.96 14.85
CA PRO A 78 11.23 0.89 15.87
C PRO A 78 11.15 2.22 16.64
N SER A 79 9.94 2.73 16.76
CA SER A 79 9.62 4.00 17.42
C SER A 79 8.36 3.81 18.25
N SER A 80 8.37 4.28 19.49
CA SER A 80 7.17 4.32 20.33
C SER A 80 6.17 5.40 19.89
N SER A 81 6.57 6.32 19.02
CA SER A 81 5.68 7.32 18.42
C SER A 81 4.93 6.73 17.24
N LEU A 82 3.61 6.61 17.37
CA LEU A 82 2.70 6.17 16.32
C LEU A 82 2.77 7.05 15.06
N SER A 83 2.85 8.38 15.23
CA SER A 83 3.02 9.33 14.12
C SER A 83 4.30 9.01 13.33
N HIS A 84 5.44 8.79 14.00
CA HIS A 84 6.69 8.44 13.30
C HIS A 84 6.60 7.12 12.51
N VAL A 85 5.90 6.11 13.04
CA VAL A 85 5.72 4.83 12.35
C VAL A 85 4.88 5.00 11.09
N LEU A 86 3.78 5.74 11.18
CA LEU A 86 2.93 6.03 10.01
C LEU A 86 3.61 6.98 9.01
N HIS A 87 4.41 7.94 9.47
CA HIS A 87 5.25 8.77 8.60
C HIS A 87 6.26 7.94 7.83
N THR A 88 6.88 6.94 8.47
CA THR A 88 7.79 6.01 7.79
C THR A 88 7.07 5.30 6.63
N ARG A 89 5.81 4.89 6.83
CA ARG A 89 5.01 4.32 5.76
C ARG A 89 4.69 5.33 4.65
N LEU A 90 4.30 6.56 4.97
CA LEU A 90 4.07 7.60 3.95
C LEU A 90 5.34 7.93 3.16
N ASN A 91 6.49 8.07 3.83
CA ASN A 91 7.78 8.30 3.19
C ASN A 91 8.14 7.20 2.17
N TYR A 92 7.77 5.95 2.46
CA TYR A 92 8.00 4.84 1.52
C TYR A 92 7.22 4.99 0.20
N ASN A 93 6.11 5.75 0.18
CA ASN A 93 5.35 6.05 -1.04
C ASN A 93 6.05 7.06 -1.95
N GLU A 94 6.81 8.01 -1.38
CA GLU A 94 7.32 9.20 -2.08
C GLU A 94 8.03 8.88 -3.40
N PRO A 95 8.93 7.89 -3.49
CA PRO A 95 9.67 7.63 -4.72
C PRO A 95 8.81 7.06 -5.86
N VAL A 96 7.58 6.64 -5.58
CA VAL A 96 6.68 5.97 -6.54
C VAL A 96 5.30 6.62 -6.63
N LEU A 97 5.08 7.79 -6.00
CA LEU A 97 3.80 8.51 -6.02
C LEU A 97 3.16 8.64 -7.42
N PRO A 98 3.91 8.91 -8.52
CA PRO A 98 3.31 8.99 -9.85
C PRO A 98 2.61 7.70 -10.30
N TYR A 99 3.07 6.54 -9.83
CA TYR A 99 2.59 5.22 -10.25
C TYR A 99 1.51 4.63 -9.33
N LEU A 100 1.33 5.18 -8.12
CA LEU A 100 0.39 4.63 -7.13
C LEU A 100 -1.08 4.68 -7.57
N PRO A 101 -1.59 5.73 -8.24
CA PRO A 101 -2.99 5.75 -8.63
C PRO A 101 -3.37 4.63 -9.61
N GLU A 102 -2.50 4.33 -10.58
CA GLU A 102 -2.70 3.20 -11.49
C GLU A 102 -2.58 1.86 -10.74
N ALA A 103 -1.58 1.72 -9.87
CA ALA A 103 -1.38 0.52 -9.08
C ALA A 103 -2.59 0.20 -8.18
N PHE A 104 -3.14 1.21 -7.52
CA PHE A 104 -4.28 1.00 -6.66
C PHE A 104 -5.58 0.80 -7.44
N ALA A 105 -5.76 1.46 -8.60
CA ALA A 105 -6.85 1.15 -9.51
C ALA A 105 -6.82 -0.32 -9.95
N LEU A 106 -5.61 -0.81 -10.26
CA LEU A 106 -5.41 -2.20 -10.64
C LEU A 106 -5.74 -3.16 -9.50
N LEU A 107 -5.31 -2.86 -8.27
CA LEU A 107 -5.70 -3.65 -7.10
C LEU A 107 -7.21 -3.66 -6.89
N ALA A 108 -7.86 -2.51 -7.02
CA ALA A 108 -9.31 -2.37 -6.90
C ALA A 108 -10.09 -2.96 -8.09
N SER A 109 -9.42 -3.39 -9.16
CA SER A 109 -10.09 -3.98 -10.31
C SER A 109 -10.57 -5.40 -9.99
N PRO A 110 -11.87 -5.70 -10.15
CA PRO A 110 -12.45 -7.00 -9.81
C PRO A 110 -11.83 -8.11 -10.66
N GLU A 111 -11.54 -9.26 -10.03
CA GLU A 111 -11.01 -10.41 -10.76
C GLU A 111 -12.08 -11.10 -11.62
N ARG A 112 -13.34 -11.02 -11.18
CA ARG A 112 -14.51 -11.61 -11.86
C ARG A 112 -15.79 -10.83 -11.47
N GLY A 113 -16.60 -10.47 -12.47
CA GLY A 113 -17.96 -9.93 -12.26
C GLY A 113 -18.03 -8.47 -11.75
N LEU A 114 -19.27 -8.03 -11.52
CA LEU A 114 -19.61 -6.75 -10.85
C LEU A 114 -19.53 -6.94 -9.33
N PRO A 115 -19.21 -5.91 -8.52
CA PRO A 115 -19.21 -4.46 -8.80
C PRO A 115 -17.99 -3.95 -9.59
N PRO A 116 -18.04 -2.70 -10.12
CA PRO A 116 -16.94 -2.11 -10.91
C PRO A 116 -15.63 -1.94 -10.13
N LEU A 117 -15.67 -1.99 -8.80
CA LEU A 117 -14.51 -1.86 -7.91
C LEU A 117 -14.61 -2.85 -6.74
N ASP A 118 -13.49 -3.48 -6.41
CA ASP A 118 -13.31 -4.36 -5.25
C ASP A 118 -12.62 -3.59 -4.10
N PRO A 119 -13.33 -3.30 -2.98
CA PRO A 119 -12.74 -2.58 -1.87
C PRO A 119 -11.80 -3.43 -1.00
N ARG A 120 -11.85 -4.77 -1.11
CA ARG A 120 -11.15 -5.67 -0.18
C ARG A 120 -9.64 -5.44 -0.13
N PRO A 121 -8.92 -5.21 -1.25
CA PRO A 121 -7.49 -4.95 -1.21
C PRO A 121 -7.13 -3.66 -0.47
N ALA A 122 -7.90 -2.59 -0.67
CA ALA A 122 -7.70 -1.31 0.04
C ALA A 122 -7.95 -1.46 1.55
N LEU A 123 -9.02 -2.15 1.93
CA LEU A 123 -9.33 -2.46 3.33
C LEU A 123 -8.23 -3.30 3.99
N LYS A 124 -7.76 -4.33 3.30
CA LYS A 124 -6.66 -5.19 3.78
C LYS A 124 -5.36 -4.40 3.95
N HIS A 125 -5.03 -3.52 3.01
CA HIS A 125 -3.86 -2.65 3.09
C HIS A 125 -3.92 -1.73 4.31
N ALA A 126 -5.02 -0.98 4.47
CA ALA A 126 -5.20 -0.06 5.58
C ALA A 126 -5.21 -0.77 6.94
N ALA A 127 -5.91 -1.91 7.04
CA ALA A 127 -5.97 -2.69 8.27
C ALA A 127 -4.60 -3.23 8.70
N ARG A 128 -3.78 -3.68 7.74
CA ARG A 128 -2.42 -4.17 8.06
C ARG A 128 -1.48 -3.07 8.51
N ILE A 129 -1.59 -1.87 7.95
CA ILE A 129 -0.80 -0.71 8.41
C ILE A 129 -1.21 -0.30 9.81
N ALA A 130 -2.51 -0.23 10.09
CA ALA A 130 -3.00 0.09 11.42
C ALA A 130 -2.56 -0.95 12.46
N ASP A 131 -2.62 -2.23 12.11
CA ASP A 131 -2.20 -3.32 12.99
C ASP A 131 -0.70 -3.27 13.30
N GLU A 132 0.14 -3.18 12.26
CA GLU A 132 1.58 -3.10 12.41
C GLU A 132 2.01 -1.82 13.15
N ALA A 133 1.38 -0.68 12.85
CA ALA A 133 1.71 0.58 13.51
C ALA A 133 1.41 0.52 15.01
N SER A 134 0.25 -0.02 15.38
CA SER A 134 -0.14 -0.22 16.78
C SER A 134 0.80 -1.19 17.50
N TYR A 135 1.24 -2.25 16.82
CA TYR A 135 2.21 -3.21 17.35
C TYR A 135 3.57 -2.55 17.61
N ILE A 136 4.13 -1.83 16.62
CA ILE A 136 5.43 -1.17 16.72
C ILE A 136 5.42 -0.07 17.80
N SER A 137 4.33 0.71 17.89
CA SER A 137 4.21 1.78 18.89
C SER A 137 3.95 1.28 20.31
N GLY A 138 3.71 -0.03 20.49
CA GLY A 138 3.46 -0.64 21.79
C GLY A 138 2.09 -0.30 22.38
N ASP A 139 1.04 -0.23 21.56
CA ASP A 139 -0.32 0.01 22.02
C ASP A 139 -0.78 -1.08 23.02
N ILE A 140 -1.29 -0.65 24.17
CA ILE A 140 -1.75 -1.51 25.29
C ILE A 140 -3.30 -1.46 25.40
N SER A 141 -4.00 -1.09 24.32
CA SER A 141 -5.45 -1.02 24.31
C SER A 141 -6.14 -2.33 24.71
N SER A 142 -7.21 -2.24 25.49
CA SER A 142 -8.04 -3.40 25.88
C SER A 142 -8.75 -4.03 24.67
N GLN A 143 -9.17 -5.30 24.75
CA GLN A 143 -9.69 -6.06 23.59
C GLN A 143 -10.85 -5.40 22.81
N LEU A 144 -11.70 -4.59 23.47
CA LEU A 144 -12.81 -3.91 22.79
C LEU A 144 -12.38 -2.55 22.18
N SER A 145 -11.62 -1.76 22.92
CA SER A 145 -11.01 -0.49 22.42
C SER A 145 -10.02 -0.73 21.28
N TRP A 146 -9.39 -1.92 21.27
CA TRP A 146 -8.42 -2.35 20.27
C TRP A 146 -8.96 -2.31 18.83
N TYR A 147 -10.18 -2.79 18.62
CA TYR A 147 -10.77 -2.85 17.27
C TYR A 147 -11.17 -1.47 16.78
N THR A 148 -11.78 -0.66 17.65
CA THR A 148 -12.14 0.73 17.33
C THR A 148 -10.91 1.58 17.05
N HIS A 149 -9.85 1.42 17.85
CA HIS A 149 -8.59 2.12 17.66
C HIS A 149 -7.95 1.80 16.29
N ARG A 150 -7.85 0.51 15.95
CA ARG A 150 -7.30 0.09 14.64
C ARG A 150 -8.16 0.52 13.46
N ALA A 151 -9.48 0.44 13.60
CA ALA A 151 -10.38 0.92 12.56
C ALA A 151 -10.16 2.42 12.32
N SER A 152 -10.10 3.21 13.39
CA SER A 152 -9.80 4.65 13.35
C SER A 152 -8.46 4.93 12.66
N LEU A 153 -7.39 4.24 13.08
CA LEU A 153 -6.06 4.39 12.46
C LEU A 153 -6.05 4.02 10.98
N ALA A 154 -6.74 2.95 10.60
CA ALA A 154 -6.86 2.55 9.21
C ALA A 154 -7.53 3.66 8.38
N VAL A 155 -8.57 4.33 8.92
CA VAL A 155 -9.21 5.46 8.24
C VAL A 155 -8.28 6.65 8.14
N MET A 156 -7.67 7.07 9.26
CA MET A 156 -6.78 8.23 9.29
C MET A 156 -5.61 8.08 8.33
N TYR A 157 -4.96 6.92 8.33
CA TYR A 157 -3.88 6.62 7.39
C TYR A 157 -4.38 6.61 5.94
N SER A 158 -5.54 6.01 5.66
CA SER A 158 -6.10 5.99 4.29
C SER A 158 -6.39 7.41 3.77
N CYS A 159 -6.92 8.29 4.61
CA CYS A 159 -7.13 9.69 4.27
C CYS A 159 -5.81 10.41 3.98
N ALA A 160 -4.78 10.17 4.80
CA ALA A 160 -3.47 10.77 4.60
C ALA A 160 -2.76 10.26 3.33
N GLU A 161 -2.85 8.96 3.04
CA GLU A 161 -2.29 8.37 1.83
C GLU A 161 -2.98 8.93 0.57
N LEU A 162 -4.31 9.08 0.60
CA LEU A 162 -5.03 9.75 -0.48
C LEU A 162 -4.64 11.21 -0.66
N HIS A 163 -4.54 11.93 0.45
CA HIS A 163 -4.10 13.32 0.45
C HIS A 163 -2.69 13.43 -0.16
N GLN A 164 -1.79 12.50 0.17
CA GLN A 164 -0.43 12.41 -0.37
C GLN A 164 -0.41 12.28 -1.90
N LEU A 165 -1.37 11.58 -2.51
CA LEU A 165 -1.45 11.44 -3.98
C LEU A 165 -1.74 12.76 -4.71
N THR A 166 -2.25 13.78 -4.00
CA THR A 166 -2.61 15.09 -4.56
C THR A 166 -1.76 16.22 -4.02
N SER A 167 -1.36 16.14 -2.75
CA SER A 167 -0.72 17.21 -1.98
C SER A 167 0.43 16.65 -1.11
N PRO A 168 1.46 16.03 -1.70
CA PRO A 168 2.49 15.26 -0.97
C PRO A 168 3.20 16.05 0.13
N GLU A 169 3.51 17.32 -0.14
CA GLU A 169 4.23 18.22 0.80
C GLU A 169 3.50 18.42 2.15
N THR A 170 2.19 18.18 2.18
CA THR A 170 1.35 18.41 3.38
C THR A 170 0.81 17.13 3.99
N ALA A 171 1.18 15.95 3.46
CA ALA A 171 0.65 14.66 3.90
C ALA A 171 0.97 14.34 5.37
N HIS A 172 2.19 14.62 5.81
CA HIS A 172 2.62 14.42 7.20
C HIS A 172 1.83 15.31 8.17
N ALA A 173 1.76 16.62 7.90
CA ALA A 173 1.00 17.56 8.73
C ALA A 173 -0.49 17.22 8.77
N PHE A 174 -1.06 16.76 7.65
CA PHE A 174 -2.44 16.32 7.59
C PHE A 174 -2.67 15.07 8.46
N LEU A 175 -1.80 14.06 8.37
CA LEU A 175 -1.86 12.88 9.23
C LEU A 175 -1.75 13.25 10.72
N ASP A 176 -0.79 14.10 11.09
CA ASP A 176 -0.63 14.56 12.49
C ASP A 176 -1.88 15.28 13.00
N SER A 177 -2.54 16.07 12.14
CA SER A 177 -3.80 16.73 12.50
C SER A 177 -4.94 15.74 12.75
N LEU A 178 -5.01 14.65 11.96
CA LEU A 178 -5.98 13.57 12.14
C LEU A 178 -5.71 12.81 13.45
N LEU A 179 -4.46 12.45 13.70
CA LEU A 179 -4.05 11.73 14.92
C LEU A 179 -4.33 12.57 16.17
N THR A 180 -4.06 13.87 16.13
CA THR A 180 -4.36 14.80 17.24
C THR A 180 -5.87 14.95 17.46
N GLY A 181 -6.66 14.96 16.38
CA GLY A 181 -8.13 15.03 16.41
C GLY A 181 -8.84 13.71 16.71
N SER A 182 -8.11 12.60 16.89
CA SER A 182 -8.64 11.23 16.96
C SER A 182 -9.71 11.02 18.03
N SER A 183 -9.64 11.68 19.19
CA SER A 183 -10.67 11.58 20.24
C SER A 183 -12.06 12.10 19.82
N ALA A 184 -12.12 13.05 18.89
CA ALA A 184 -13.37 13.51 18.29
C ALA A 184 -13.84 12.56 17.16
N PHE A 185 -12.88 11.94 16.47
CA PHE A 185 -13.12 10.99 15.38
C PHE A 185 -13.62 9.64 15.90
N GLU A 186 -13.08 9.12 17.00
CA GLU A 186 -13.52 7.87 17.66
C GLU A 186 -15.00 7.96 18.09
N LYS A 187 -15.44 9.12 18.60
CA LYS A 187 -16.86 9.37 18.92
C LYS A 187 -17.76 9.41 17.67
N SER A 188 -17.22 9.78 16.52
CA SER A 188 -17.95 9.80 15.24
C SER A 188 -17.98 8.43 14.55
N LEU A 189 -17.07 7.51 14.90
CA LEU A 189 -16.98 6.17 14.33
C LEU A 189 -17.94 5.16 14.96
N ASP A 190 -18.46 5.43 16.17
CA ASP A 190 -19.58 4.66 16.75
C ASP A 190 -20.84 4.70 15.85
N GLU A 191 -20.89 5.60 14.87
CA GLU A 191 -21.86 5.65 13.76
C GLU A 191 -21.26 5.03 12.46
N VAL A 192 -20.95 3.73 12.50
CA VAL A 192 -20.16 2.90 11.55
C VAL A 192 -20.54 2.96 10.03
N HIS A 193 -21.48 3.79 9.60
CA HIS A 193 -21.89 3.92 8.19
C HIS A 193 -21.01 4.82 7.30
N LEU A 194 -20.04 5.57 7.86
CA LEU A 194 -19.29 6.61 7.13
C LEU A 194 -17.99 6.12 6.43
N PHE A 195 -17.39 5.03 6.91
CA PHE A 195 -16.07 4.54 6.43
C PHE A 195 -16.07 4.11 4.96
N SER A 196 -17.11 3.41 4.51
CA SER A 196 -17.20 2.95 3.12
C SER A 196 -17.49 4.11 2.17
N GLY A 197 -18.42 5.00 2.52
CA GLY A 197 -18.87 6.08 1.65
C GLY A 197 -17.79 7.11 1.34
N TYR A 198 -17.07 7.60 2.36
CA TYR A 198 -16.15 8.72 2.18
C TYR A 198 -14.86 8.31 1.45
N VAL A 199 -14.23 7.20 1.88
CA VAL A 199 -13.01 6.71 1.24
C VAL A 199 -13.31 6.27 -0.20
N LEU A 200 -14.41 5.54 -0.46
CA LEU A 200 -14.77 5.16 -1.84
C LEU A 200 -15.07 6.38 -2.72
N GLN A 201 -15.72 7.42 -2.20
CA GLN A 201 -16.00 8.63 -2.97
C GLN A 201 -14.73 9.45 -3.26
N SER A 202 -13.82 9.58 -2.30
CA SER A 202 -12.54 10.27 -2.50
C SER A 202 -11.67 9.54 -3.54
N TRP A 203 -11.61 8.22 -3.46
CA TRP A 203 -10.89 7.38 -4.43
C TRP A 203 -11.51 7.47 -5.83
N THR A 204 -12.83 7.35 -5.96
CA THR A 204 -13.51 7.47 -7.26
C THR A 204 -13.34 8.86 -7.87
N GLY A 205 -13.32 9.92 -7.07
CA GLY A 205 -13.03 11.29 -7.52
C GLY A 205 -11.63 11.44 -8.11
N ILE A 206 -10.60 10.87 -7.44
CA ILE A 206 -9.20 10.91 -7.92
C ILE A 206 -9.03 10.06 -9.19
N LEU A 207 -9.67 8.90 -9.26
CA LEU A 207 -9.61 8.04 -10.45
C LEU A 207 -10.30 8.69 -11.66
N ARG A 208 -11.46 9.33 -11.47
CA ARG A 208 -12.17 10.05 -12.53
C ARG A 208 -11.40 11.29 -12.99
N SER A 209 -10.79 12.05 -12.09
CA SER A 209 -10.00 13.25 -12.46
C SER A 209 -8.75 12.91 -13.26
N ARG A 210 -8.24 11.68 -13.12
CA ARG A 210 -7.10 11.15 -13.88
C ARG A 210 -7.48 10.36 -15.13
N GLY A 211 -8.77 10.26 -15.47
CA GLY A 211 -9.26 9.54 -16.66
C GLY A 211 -9.09 8.02 -16.59
N ILE A 212 -8.96 7.46 -15.39
CA ILE A 212 -8.81 6.01 -15.16
C ILE A 212 -10.19 5.31 -15.12
N LEU A 213 -11.25 6.06 -14.77
CA LEU A 213 -12.66 5.65 -14.76
C LEU A 213 -13.53 6.57 -15.61
#